data_AF-A0A8J4QBL2-F1
#
_entry.id   AF-A0A8J4QBL2-F1
#
_cell.length_a   1.000
_cell.length_b   1.000
_cell.length_c   1.000
_cell.angle_alpha   90.00
_cell.angle_beta   90.00
_cell.angle_gamma   90.00
#
_symmetry.space_group_name_H-M   'P 1'
#
loop_
_entity.id
_entity.type
_entity.pdbx_description
1 polymer ?
#
loop_
_entity_poly.entity_id
_entity_poly.type
_entity_poly.pdbx_seq_one_letter_code
_entity_poly.pdbx_strand_id
1 'polypeptide(L)'
;MEDEEDVILKNRLIYKDAIIKRSFKKYLQFINILTDTSDTTNSNSSEKIQSAYISLIKDLSNFELGIQKATTISETSKEELQYYETLFKQKELEIENEKQEILKLKERLAYEKTQRQYKEQYLALYKLINEKPSIDQTEKEIEIAQKELNEISDQTLKTNNKLELRSKQFQLLLHTLGELEKNLDDDNQVIVQQQQSSNMATSTTTTTDNNVDKMES
;
A
#
# COMPACT_ATOMS: atom_id res chain seq x y z
N MET A 1 -39.00 40.55 -11.99
CA MET A 1 -39.89 39.66 -11.21
C MET A 1 -39.56 39.99 -9.77
N GLU A 2 -40.46 40.66 -9.06
CA GLU A 2 -40.31 40.88 -7.61
C GLU A 2 -40.47 39.48 -7.00
N ASP A 3 -39.45 38.99 -6.29
CA ASP A 3 -39.38 37.60 -5.85
C ASP A 3 -40.58 37.29 -4.95
N GLU A 4 -41.20 36.12 -5.15
CA GLU A 4 -42.39 35.68 -4.41
C GLU A 4 -42.17 35.75 -2.90
N GLU A 5 -40.93 35.52 -2.46
CA GLU A 5 -40.48 35.67 -1.08
C GLU A 5 -40.54 37.13 -0.59
N ASP A 6 -40.17 38.11 -1.40
CA ASP A 6 -40.29 39.54 -1.05
C ASP A 6 -41.74 39.96 -0.92
N VAL A 7 -42.62 39.41 -1.76
CA VAL A 7 -44.08 39.64 -1.66
C VAL A 7 -44.62 39.03 -0.37
N ILE A 8 -44.18 37.83 0.01
CA ILE A 8 -44.54 37.17 1.28
C ILE A 8 -44.00 37.96 2.47
N LEU A 9 -42.76 38.44 2.42
CA LEU A 9 -42.14 39.24 3.47
C LEU A 9 -42.88 40.57 3.66
N LYS A 10 -43.25 41.23 2.55
CA LYS A 10 -44.00 42.50 2.54
C LYS A 10 -45.43 42.32 3.04
N ASN A 11 -46.07 41.20 2.71
CA ASN A 11 -47.38 40.82 3.25
C ASN A 11 -47.31 40.47 4.75
N ARG A 12 -46.22 39.81 5.21
CA ARG A 12 -45.96 39.47 6.62
C ARG A 12 -45.54 40.67 7.47
N LEU A 13 -44.86 41.66 6.88
CA LEU A 13 -44.44 42.90 7.54
C LEU A 13 -45.61 43.85 7.80
N ILE A 14 -46.77 43.57 7.21
CA ILE A 14 -48.05 44.25 7.40
C ILE A 14 -47.99 45.71 6.93
N TYR A 15 -48.87 46.00 5.99
CA TYR A 15 -49.45 47.29 5.62
C TYR A 15 -50.11 48.04 6.82
N LYS A 16 -49.41 48.21 7.96
CA LYS A 16 -49.96 48.72 9.24
C LYS A 16 -50.40 50.17 9.16
N ASP A 17 -49.82 50.92 8.24
CA ASP A 17 -50.12 52.33 8.05
C ASP A 17 -51.57 52.56 7.55
N ALA A 18 -52.15 51.60 6.83
CA ALA A 18 -53.51 51.72 6.29
C ALA A 18 -54.61 51.65 7.37
N ILE A 19 -54.43 50.80 8.40
CA ILE A 19 -55.39 50.65 9.50
C ILE A 19 -55.33 51.89 10.40
N ILE A 20 -54.13 52.36 10.74
CA ILE A 20 -53.92 53.59 11.53
C ILE A 20 -54.52 54.80 10.81
N LYS A 21 -54.21 54.99 9.52
CA LYS A 21 -54.76 56.09 8.72
C LYS A 21 -56.28 56.05 8.63
N ARG A 22 -56.87 54.86 8.55
CA ARG A 22 -58.33 54.67 8.50
C ARG A 22 -58.99 55.04 9.83
N SER A 23 -58.50 54.52 10.95
CA SER A 23 -59.04 54.82 12.28
C SER A 23 -58.85 56.30 12.65
N PHE A 24 -57.72 56.91 12.26
CA PHE A 24 -57.48 58.34 12.44
C PHE A 24 -58.42 59.21 11.61
N LYS A 25 -58.67 58.85 10.35
CA LYS A 25 -59.66 59.57 9.50
C LYS A 25 -61.07 59.52 10.10
N LYS A 26 -61.45 58.39 10.69
CA LYS A 26 -62.75 58.17 11.34
C LYS A 26 -62.88 58.96 12.64
N TYR A 27 -61.79 59.07 13.39
CA TYR A 27 -61.69 59.98 14.53
C TYR A 27 -61.88 61.44 14.14
N LEU A 28 -61.22 61.91 13.08
CA LEU A 28 -61.41 63.28 12.59
C LEU A 28 -62.84 63.52 12.09
N GLN A 29 -63.47 62.53 11.44
CA GLN A 29 -64.87 62.61 11.04
C GLN A 29 -65.82 62.76 12.24
N PHE A 30 -65.56 62.02 13.32
CA PHE A 30 -66.34 62.14 14.55
C PHE A 30 -66.18 63.51 15.22
N ILE A 31 -64.96 64.02 15.31
CA ILE A 31 -64.68 65.37 15.86
C ILE A 31 -65.36 66.45 15.03
N ASN A 32 -65.28 66.39 13.69
CA ASN A 32 -65.92 67.38 12.82
C ASN A 32 -67.45 67.41 13.00
N ILE A 33 -68.10 66.25 13.14
CA ILE A 33 -69.55 66.16 13.39
C ILE A 33 -69.92 66.74 14.76
N LEU A 34 -69.04 66.63 15.77
CA LEU A 34 -69.24 67.25 17.08
C LEU A 34 -69.03 68.77 17.05
N THR A 35 -68.13 69.29 16.22
CA THR A 35 -67.85 70.73 16.11
C THR A 35 -68.83 71.48 15.21
N ASP A 36 -69.47 70.80 14.24
CA ASP A 36 -70.53 71.36 13.37
C ASP A 36 -71.90 71.53 14.09
N THR A 37 -71.92 71.53 15.42
CA THR A 37 -73.12 71.58 16.27
C THR A 37 -73.84 72.94 16.31
N SER A 38 -73.68 73.80 15.29
CA SER A 38 -74.46 75.05 15.16
C SER A 38 -75.96 74.82 14.88
N ASP A 39 -76.39 73.59 14.57
CA ASP A 39 -77.80 73.23 14.30
C ASP A 39 -78.34 72.26 15.37
N THR A 40 -78.42 72.69 16.63
CA THR A 40 -78.71 71.83 17.79
C THR A 40 -80.19 71.48 18.02
N THR A 41 -81.08 71.61 17.03
CA THR A 41 -82.54 71.41 17.24
C THR A 41 -83.18 70.26 16.45
N ASN A 42 -82.41 69.44 15.72
CA ASN A 42 -82.97 68.35 14.91
C ASN A 42 -82.60 66.96 15.45
N SER A 43 -83.60 66.11 15.67
CA SER A 43 -83.47 64.68 16.04
C SER A 43 -82.45 63.92 15.15
N ASN A 44 -82.36 64.31 13.88
CA ASN A 44 -81.44 63.76 12.88
C ASN A 44 -79.94 64.02 13.16
N SER A 45 -79.60 65.01 13.99
CA SER A 45 -78.21 65.30 14.36
C SER A 45 -77.69 64.32 15.42
N SER A 46 -78.56 63.94 16.38
CA SER A 46 -78.26 62.96 17.43
C SER A 46 -77.97 61.57 16.85
N GLU A 47 -78.76 61.12 15.87
CA GLU A 47 -78.55 59.82 15.20
C GLU A 47 -77.23 59.76 14.41
N LYS A 48 -76.82 60.87 13.79
CA LYS A 48 -75.54 60.97 13.06
C LYS A 48 -74.35 60.89 14.01
N ILE A 49 -74.42 61.57 15.16
CA ILE A 49 -73.39 61.50 16.20
C ILE A 49 -73.28 60.07 16.74
N GLN A 50 -74.42 59.43 17.05
CA GLN A 50 -74.46 58.05 17.54
C GLN A 50 -73.86 57.06 16.52
N SER A 51 -74.22 57.20 15.24
CA SER A 51 -73.68 56.37 14.15
C SER A 51 -72.18 56.56 13.94
N ALA A 52 -71.69 57.81 14.00
CA ALA A 52 -70.26 58.12 13.91
C ALA A 52 -69.48 57.56 15.11
N TYR A 53 -70.04 57.63 16.32
CA TYR A 53 -69.46 57.05 17.52
C TYR A 53 -69.34 55.52 17.45
N ILE A 54 -70.40 54.83 17.00
CA ILE A 54 -70.39 53.37 16.81
C ILE A 54 -69.36 52.98 15.73
N SER A 55 -69.29 53.72 14.63
CA SER A 55 -68.27 53.49 13.58
C SER A 55 -66.86 53.68 14.10
N LEU A 56 -66.62 54.70 14.95
CA LEU A 56 -65.32 54.95 15.57
C LEU A 56 -64.90 53.78 16.48
N ILE A 57 -65.79 53.34 17.38
CA ILE A 57 -65.52 52.22 18.29
C ILE A 57 -65.17 50.97 17.50
N LYS A 58 -65.93 50.66 16.44
CA LYS A 58 -65.66 49.50 15.59
C LYS A 58 -64.27 49.57 14.96
N ASP A 59 -63.86 50.74 14.46
CA ASP A 59 -62.54 50.92 13.85
C ASP A 59 -61.40 50.92 14.87
N LEU A 60 -61.65 51.37 16.11
CA LEU A 60 -60.69 51.24 17.22
C LEU A 60 -60.53 49.78 17.66
N SER A 61 -61.62 49.02 17.75
CA SER A 61 -61.58 47.59 18.05
C SER A 61 -60.84 46.79 16.96
N ASN A 62 -61.04 47.13 15.69
CA ASN A 62 -60.27 46.56 14.58
C ASN A 62 -58.78 46.91 14.65
N PHE A 63 -58.45 48.13 15.09
CA PHE A 63 -57.07 48.56 15.28
C PHE A 63 -56.39 47.81 16.43
N GLU A 64 -57.08 47.66 17.57
CA GLU A 64 -56.62 46.87 18.71
C GLU A 64 -56.33 45.41 18.31
N LEU A 65 -57.27 44.77 17.60
CA LEU A 65 -57.06 43.43 17.06
C LEU A 65 -55.83 43.37 16.12
N GLY A 66 -55.61 44.40 15.32
CA GLY A 66 -54.42 44.53 14.47
C GLY A 66 -53.12 44.60 15.27
N ILE A 67 -53.10 45.33 16.38
CA ILE A 67 -51.94 45.41 17.29
C ILE A 67 -51.69 44.05 17.95
N GLN A 68 -52.73 43.38 18.44
CA GLN A 68 -52.58 42.07 19.08
C GLN A 68 -52.00 41.05 18.11
N LYS A 69 -52.55 40.95 16.89
CA LYS A 69 -52.01 40.09 15.82
C LYS A 69 -50.55 40.40 15.51
N ALA A 70 -50.22 41.69 15.37
CA ALA A 70 -48.85 42.12 15.11
C ALA A 70 -47.87 41.72 16.23
N THR A 71 -48.32 41.80 17.49
CA THR A 71 -47.53 41.42 18.66
C THR A 71 -47.28 39.92 18.67
N THR A 72 -48.32 39.10 18.51
CA THR A 72 -48.19 37.64 18.42
C THR A 72 -47.28 37.22 17.26
N ILE A 73 -47.43 37.81 16.07
CA ILE A 73 -46.54 37.52 14.93
C ILE A 73 -45.10 37.88 15.27
N SER A 74 -44.86 39.01 15.94
CA SER A 74 -43.51 39.41 16.35
C SER A 74 -42.90 38.45 17.36
N GLU A 75 -43.69 37.97 18.32
CA GLU A 75 -43.25 36.98 19.32
C GLU A 75 -42.94 35.65 18.66
N THR A 76 -43.86 35.11 17.84
CA THR A 76 -43.62 33.86 17.10
C THR A 76 -42.42 33.97 16.16
N SER A 77 -42.24 35.11 15.48
CA SER A 77 -41.07 35.30 14.59
C SER A 77 -39.75 35.32 15.38
N LYS A 78 -39.76 35.81 16.62
CA LYS A 78 -38.60 35.77 17.51
C LYS A 78 -38.28 34.34 17.94
N GLU A 79 -39.29 33.55 18.28
CA GLU A 79 -39.14 32.13 18.61
C GLU A 79 -38.64 31.33 17.41
N GLU A 80 -39.21 31.55 16.22
CA GLU A 80 -38.76 30.96 14.96
C GLU A 80 -37.28 31.27 14.70
N LEU A 81 -36.85 32.52 14.89
CA LEU A 81 -35.46 32.90 14.70
C LEU A 81 -34.51 32.14 15.64
N GLN A 82 -34.87 32.02 16.93
CA GLN A 82 -34.09 31.26 17.91
C GLN A 82 -34.02 29.77 17.56
N TYR A 83 -35.13 29.21 17.08
CA TYR A 83 -35.18 27.84 16.61
C TYR A 83 -34.25 27.63 15.41
N TYR A 84 -34.29 28.51 14.40
CA TYR A 84 -33.41 28.42 13.24
C TYR A 84 -31.94 28.63 13.60
N GLU A 85 -31.61 29.50 14.55
CA GLU A 85 -30.25 29.66 15.04
C GLU A 85 -29.72 28.37 15.70
N THR A 86 -30.57 27.71 16.49
CA THR A 86 -30.22 26.43 17.13
C THR A 86 -30.05 25.32 16.09
N LEU A 87 -30.97 25.25 15.12
CA LEU A 87 -30.89 24.29 14.03
C LEU A 87 -29.63 24.50 13.17
N PHE A 88 -29.28 25.76 12.90
CA PHE A 88 -28.07 26.10 12.17
C PHE A 88 -26.81 25.63 12.91
N LYS A 89 -26.71 25.91 14.21
CA LYS A 89 -25.60 25.42 15.05
C LYS A 89 -25.51 23.89 15.08
N GLN A 90 -26.65 23.21 15.16
CA GLN A 90 -26.68 21.75 15.09
C GLN A 90 -26.16 21.25 13.74
N LYS A 91 -26.57 21.87 12.63
CA LYS A 91 -26.11 21.50 11.30
C LYS A 91 -24.62 21.77 11.10
N GLU A 92 -24.08 22.87 11.62
CA GLU A 92 -22.62 23.10 11.60
C GLU A 92 -21.86 22.00 12.36
N LEU A 93 -22.37 21.56 13.52
CA LEU A 93 -21.76 20.48 14.28
C LEU A 93 -21.81 19.15 13.52
N GLU A 94 -22.94 18.82 12.89
CA GLU A 94 -23.08 17.63 12.04
C GLU A 94 -22.07 17.66 10.88
N ILE A 95 -21.94 18.80 10.19
CA ILE A 95 -20.97 18.98 9.09
C ILE A 95 -19.54 18.79 9.59
N GLU A 96 -19.19 19.35 10.75
CA GLU A 96 -17.83 19.19 11.29
C GLU A 96 -17.55 17.73 11.68
N ASN A 97 -18.52 17.05 12.30
CA ASN A 97 -18.39 15.63 12.61
C ASN A 97 -18.20 14.77 11.35
N GLU A 98 -18.99 15.01 10.30
CA GLU A 98 -18.83 14.31 9.02
C GLU A 98 -17.46 14.57 8.38
N LYS A 99 -16.95 15.81 8.43
CA LYS A 99 -15.58 16.12 7.97
C LYS A 99 -14.53 15.32 8.73
N GLN A 100 -14.65 15.25 10.06
CA GLN A 100 -13.74 14.44 10.88
C GLN A 100 -13.85 12.95 10.55
N GLU A 101 -15.05 12.45 10.27
CA GLU A 101 -15.25 11.06 9.85
C GLU A 101 -14.59 10.78 8.49
N ILE A 102 -14.74 11.69 7.53
CA ILE A 102 -14.08 11.61 6.22
C ILE A 102 -12.56 11.54 6.37
N LEU A 103 -11.97 12.35 7.26
CA LEU A 103 -10.53 12.31 7.53
C LEU A 103 -10.10 10.95 8.09
N LYS A 104 -10.82 10.41 9.07
CA LYS A 104 -10.56 9.07 9.62
C LYS A 104 -10.68 7.97 8.55
N LEU A 105 -11.70 8.05 7.69
CA LEU A 105 -11.87 7.10 6.58
C LEU A 105 -10.73 7.18 5.58
N LYS A 106 -10.21 8.38 5.28
CA LYS A 106 -9.04 8.56 4.40
C LYS A 106 -7.80 7.92 4.98
N GLU A 107 -7.53 8.13 6.27
CA GLU A 107 -6.40 7.51 6.96
C GLU A 107 -6.51 5.98 6.96
N ARG A 108 -7.69 5.45 7.29
CA ARG A 108 -7.96 4.00 7.24
C ARG A 108 -7.78 3.44 5.84
N LEU A 109 -8.26 4.14 4.81
CA LEU A 109 -8.09 3.72 3.42
C LEU A 109 -6.60 3.68 3.02
N ALA A 110 -5.81 4.67 3.45
CA ALA A 110 -4.37 4.68 3.19
C ALA A 110 -3.69 3.49 3.87
N TYR A 111 -4.01 3.22 5.13
CA TYR A 111 -3.51 2.06 5.87
C TYR A 111 -3.86 0.73 5.18
N GLU A 112 -5.12 0.53 4.79
CA GLU A 112 -5.58 -0.70 4.11
C GLU A 112 -4.89 -0.89 2.74
N LYS A 113 -4.63 0.20 2.00
CA LYS A 113 -3.86 0.13 0.75
C LYS A 113 -2.43 -0.38 1.00
N THR A 114 -1.77 0.13 2.04
CA THR A 114 -0.44 -0.33 2.43
C THR A 114 -0.47 -1.81 2.85
N GLN A 115 -1.46 -2.22 3.65
CA GLN A 115 -1.61 -3.64 4.03
C GLN A 115 -1.83 -4.56 2.84
N ARG A 116 -2.65 -4.13 1.88
CA ARG A 116 -2.83 -4.85 0.62
C ARG A 116 -1.52 -4.98 -0.15
N GLN A 117 -0.74 -3.91 -0.26
CA GLN A 117 0.56 -3.93 -0.94
C GLN A 117 1.54 -4.88 -0.26
N TYR A 118 1.58 -4.92 1.07
CA TYR A 118 2.39 -5.89 1.80
C TYR A 118 1.91 -7.32 1.54
N LYS A 119 0.60 -7.57 1.58
CA LYS A 119 0.03 -8.90 1.27
C LYS A 119 0.41 -9.36 -0.14
N GLU A 120 0.34 -8.48 -1.13
CA GLU A 120 0.74 -8.80 -2.50
C GLU A 120 2.25 -9.11 -2.60
N GLN A 121 3.10 -8.36 -1.92
CA GLN A 121 4.55 -8.66 -1.83
C GLN A 121 4.83 -10.00 -1.15
N TYR A 122 4.16 -10.29 -0.04
CA TYR A 122 4.28 -11.59 0.65
C TYR A 122 3.83 -12.74 -0.24
N LEU A 123 2.73 -12.60 -0.98
CA LEU A 123 2.27 -13.62 -1.92
C LEU A 123 3.26 -13.83 -3.07
N ALA A 124 3.88 -12.76 -3.58
CA ALA A 124 4.92 -12.86 -4.61
C ALA A 124 6.15 -13.62 -4.07
N LEU A 125 6.62 -13.27 -2.87
CA LEU A 125 7.74 -13.96 -2.24
C LEU A 125 7.42 -15.42 -1.92
N TYR A 126 6.21 -15.70 -1.42
CA TYR A 126 5.73 -17.05 -1.14
C TYR A 126 5.73 -17.93 -2.40
N LYS A 127 5.27 -17.39 -3.53
CA LYS A 127 5.35 -18.10 -4.82
C LYS A 127 6.80 -18.41 -5.21
N LEU A 128 7.69 -17.42 -5.10
CA LEU A 128 9.11 -17.60 -5.43
C LEU A 128 9.78 -18.65 -4.54
N ILE A 129 9.44 -18.68 -3.24
CA ILE A 129 9.94 -19.70 -2.31
C ILE A 129 9.41 -21.08 -2.69
N ASN A 130 8.13 -21.20 -3.03
CA ASN A 130 7.53 -22.48 -3.41
C ASN A 130 8.00 -23.02 -4.77
N GLU A 131 8.55 -22.17 -5.64
CA GLU A 131 9.22 -22.63 -6.87
C GLU A 131 10.55 -23.32 -6.59
N LYS A 132 11.16 -23.11 -5.42
CA LYS A 132 12.38 -23.80 -5.01
C LYS A 132 12.05 -25.22 -4.51
N PRO A 133 12.95 -26.19 -4.74
CA PRO A 133 12.76 -27.54 -4.21
C PRO A 133 12.64 -27.50 -2.69
N SER A 134 11.89 -28.46 -2.14
CA SER A 134 11.77 -28.59 -0.68
C SER A 134 13.15 -28.87 -0.09
N ILE A 135 13.38 -28.40 1.13
CA ILE A 135 14.62 -28.64 1.88
C ILE A 135 14.93 -30.14 1.91
N ASP A 136 13.92 -30.98 2.20
CA ASP A 136 14.06 -32.44 2.24
C ASP A 136 14.48 -33.06 0.90
N GLN A 137 14.06 -32.46 -0.23
CA GLN A 137 14.45 -32.93 -1.56
C GLN A 137 15.92 -32.59 -1.82
N THR A 138 16.32 -31.36 -1.55
CA THR A 138 17.72 -30.93 -1.68
C THR A 138 18.64 -31.70 -0.73
N GLU A 139 18.20 -31.99 0.50
CA GLU A 139 18.98 -32.78 1.46
C GLU A 139 19.19 -34.22 0.99
N LYS A 140 18.16 -34.86 0.40
CA LYS A 140 18.30 -36.17 -0.24
C LYS A 140 19.25 -36.14 -1.45
N GLU A 141 19.15 -35.13 -2.30
CA GLU A 141 20.06 -34.96 -3.44
C GLU A 141 21.52 -34.81 -2.97
N ILE A 142 21.75 -34.07 -1.88
CA ILE A 142 23.07 -33.93 -1.25
C ILE A 142 23.57 -35.29 -0.72
N GLU A 143 22.73 -36.05 -0.02
CA GLU A 143 23.10 -37.36 0.52
C GLU A 143 23.49 -38.34 -0.59
N ILE A 144 22.70 -38.37 -1.68
CA ILE A 144 23.00 -39.19 -2.87
C ILE A 144 24.33 -38.77 -3.48
N ALA A 145 24.53 -37.47 -3.73
CA ALA A 145 25.77 -36.96 -4.31
C ALA A 145 27.00 -37.24 -3.41
N GLN A 146 26.85 -37.16 -2.09
CA GLN A 146 27.91 -37.51 -1.14
C GLN A 146 28.25 -39.00 -1.18
N LYS A 147 27.24 -39.86 -1.30
CA LYS A 147 27.45 -41.31 -1.44
C LYS A 147 28.17 -41.64 -2.74
N GLU A 148 27.75 -41.06 -3.86
CA GLU A 148 28.43 -41.22 -5.15
C GLU A 148 29.88 -40.75 -5.10
N LEU A 149 30.14 -39.61 -4.45
CA LEU A 149 31.50 -39.09 -4.26
C LEU A 149 32.37 -40.06 -3.47
N ASN A 150 31.84 -40.62 -2.38
CA ASN A 150 32.55 -41.61 -1.57
C ASN A 150 32.83 -42.89 -2.37
N GLU A 151 31.86 -43.39 -3.14
CA GLU A 151 32.04 -44.56 -4.01
C GLU A 151 33.12 -44.33 -5.07
N ILE A 152 33.12 -43.17 -5.73
CA ILE A 152 34.15 -42.79 -6.72
C ILE A 152 35.53 -42.66 -6.05
N SER A 153 35.60 -42.05 -4.86
CA SER A 153 36.83 -41.94 -4.08
C SER A 153 37.39 -43.33 -3.73
N ASP A 154 36.54 -44.24 -3.27
CA ASP A 154 36.93 -45.62 -2.96
C ASP A 154 37.38 -46.41 -4.20
N GLN A 155 36.70 -46.24 -5.33
CA GLN A 155 37.10 -46.85 -6.60
C GLN A 155 38.44 -46.30 -7.08
N THR A 156 38.67 -45.00 -6.92
CA THR A 156 39.93 -44.33 -7.26
C THR A 156 41.05 -44.87 -6.39
N LEU A 157 40.84 -44.98 -5.07
CA LEU A 157 41.81 -45.55 -4.13
C LEU A 157 42.14 -47.00 -4.49
N LYS A 158 41.13 -47.84 -4.75
CA LYS A 158 41.32 -49.24 -5.16
C LYS A 158 42.11 -49.35 -6.46
N THR A 159 41.81 -48.49 -7.44
CA THR A 159 42.50 -48.46 -8.73
C THR A 159 43.95 -48.01 -8.57
N ASN A 160 44.19 -46.99 -7.74
CA ASN A 160 45.53 -46.51 -7.42
C ASN A 160 46.38 -47.59 -6.73
N ASN A 161 45.81 -48.31 -5.74
CA ASN A 161 46.47 -49.42 -5.08
C ASN A 161 46.83 -50.56 -6.05
N LYS A 162 45.93 -50.88 -7.00
CA LYS A 162 46.21 -51.88 -8.05
C LYS A 162 47.32 -51.42 -8.99
N LEU A 163 47.33 -50.14 -9.35
CA LEU A 163 48.37 -49.54 -10.19
C LEU A 163 49.73 -49.59 -9.47
N GLU A 164 49.77 -49.24 -8.18
CA GLU A 164 50.98 -49.32 -7.37
C GLU A 164 51.50 -50.76 -7.26
N LEU A 165 50.61 -51.73 -7.02
CA LEU A 165 50.99 -53.14 -7.00
C LEU A 165 51.56 -53.61 -8.34
N ARG A 166 50.93 -53.25 -9.47
CA ARG A 166 51.42 -53.53 -10.82
C ARG A 166 52.77 -52.88 -11.08
N SER A 167 52.98 -51.66 -10.60
CA SER A 167 54.26 -50.95 -10.70
C SER A 167 55.36 -51.69 -9.93
N LYS A 168 55.08 -52.14 -8.70
CA LYS A 168 56.00 -52.97 -7.89
C LYS A 168 56.30 -54.32 -8.55
N GLN A 169 55.29 -54.99 -9.10
CA GLN A 169 55.45 -56.25 -9.83
C GLN A 169 56.31 -56.07 -11.09
N PHE A 170 56.10 -54.98 -11.82
CA PHE A 170 56.90 -54.66 -13.01
C PHE A 170 58.34 -54.33 -12.65
N GLN A 171 58.58 -53.57 -11.57
CA GLN A 171 59.92 -53.34 -11.03
C GLN A 171 60.62 -54.64 -10.63
N LEU A 172 59.91 -55.56 -9.96
CA LEU A 172 60.45 -56.87 -9.62
C LEU A 172 60.78 -57.69 -10.86
N LEU A 173 59.91 -57.69 -11.88
CA LEU A 173 60.17 -58.36 -13.15
C LEU A 173 61.43 -57.79 -13.82
N LEU A 174 61.57 -56.47 -13.90
CA LEU A 174 62.76 -55.81 -14.44
C LEU A 174 64.01 -56.18 -13.65
N HIS A 175 63.93 -56.27 -12.31
CA HIS A 175 65.04 -56.72 -11.49
C HIS A 175 65.43 -58.17 -11.81
N THR A 176 64.46 -59.10 -11.87
CA THR A 176 64.74 -60.51 -12.21
C THR A 176 65.26 -60.68 -13.63
N LEU A 177 64.80 -59.85 -14.57
CA LEU A 177 65.33 -59.83 -15.94
C LEU A 177 66.79 -59.37 -15.94
N GLY A 178 67.11 -58.29 -15.22
CA GLY A 178 68.49 -57.83 -15.07
C GLY A 178 69.38 -58.84 -14.34
N GLU A 179 68.86 -59.57 -13.35
CA GLU A 179 69.59 -60.67 -12.71
C GLU A 179 69.80 -61.84 -13.66
N LEU A 180 68.83 -62.19 -14.51
CA LEU A 180 68.98 -63.23 -15.52
C LEU A 180 69.97 -62.82 -16.61
N GLU A 181 69.90 -61.57 -17.09
CA GLU A 181 70.90 -61.00 -18.01
C GLU A 181 72.29 -61.05 -17.39
N LYS A 182 72.42 -60.66 -16.12
CA LYS A 182 73.69 -60.76 -15.38
C LYS A 182 74.16 -62.20 -15.21
N ASN A 183 73.28 -63.14 -14.85
CA ASN A 183 73.65 -64.56 -14.74
C ASN A 183 74.00 -65.17 -16.12
N LEU A 184 73.35 -64.75 -17.21
CA LEU A 184 73.72 -65.14 -18.57
C LEU A 184 75.07 -64.55 -18.99
N ASP A 185 75.36 -63.30 -18.61
CA ASP A 185 76.67 -62.69 -18.81
C ASP A 185 77.75 -63.39 -17.98
N ASP A 186 77.45 -63.75 -16.73
CA ASP A 186 78.33 -64.48 -15.82
C ASP A 186 78.54 -65.95 -16.29
N ASP A 187 77.50 -66.65 -16.76
CA ASP A 187 77.60 -68.01 -17.33
C ASP A 187 78.35 -68.03 -18.66
N ASN A 188 78.21 -66.98 -19.49
CA ASN A 188 79.07 -66.80 -20.66
C ASN A 188 80.54 -66.60 -20.26
N GLN A 189 80.84 -66.00 -19.09
CA GLN A 189 82.22 -65.94 -18.59
C GLN A 189 82.73 -67.30 -18.08
N VAL A 190 81.86 -68.15 -17.51
CA VAL A 190 82.21 -69.50 -17.03
C VAL A 190 82.45 -70.47 -18.20
N ILE A 191 81.67 -70.39 -19.28
CA ILE A 191 81.87 -71.20 -20.50
C ILE A 191 83.18 -70.78 -21.21
N VAL A 192 83.53 -69.49 -21.18
CA VAL A 192 84.80 -69.00 -21.72
C VAL A 192 86.01 -69.48 -20.88
N GLN A 193 85.86 -69.64 -19.55
CA GLN A 193 86.96 -70.13 -18.70
C GLN A 193 87.23 -71.65 -18.85
N GLN A 194 86.24 -72.48 -19.20
CA GLN A 194 86.46 -73.93 -19.34
C GLN A 194 86.98 -74.35 -20.74
N GLN A 195 86.93 -73.48 -21.75
CA GLN A 195 87.56 -73.67 -23.07
C GLN A 195 88.96 -73.04 -23.22
N GLN A 196 89.46 -72.30 -22.23
CA GLN A 196 90.76 -71.59 -22.31
C GLN A 196 91.97 -72.35 -21.72
N SER A 197 91.81 -73.60 -21.24
CA SER A 197 92.93 -74.37 -20.65
C SER A 197 93.71 -75.29 -21.62
N SER A 198 93.41 -75.33 -22.92
CA SER A 198 94.07 -76.26 -23.86
C SER A 198 94.79 -75.64 -25.06
N ASN A 199 94.90 -74.32 -25.19
CA ASN A 199 95.69 -73.71 -26.27
C ASN A 199 96.50 -72.50 -25.79
N MET A 200 97.63 -72.78 -25.11
CA MET A 200 98.69 -71.80 -24.87
C MET A 200 100.06 -72.40 -25.21
N ALA A 201 100.50 -72.18 -26.45
CA ALA A 201 101.92 -72.17 -26.82
C ALA A 201 102.07 -71.19 -28.01
N THR A 202 102.27 -69.91 -27.69
CA THR A 202 103.53 -69.15 -27.90
C THR A 202 103.60 -68.51 -29.29
N SER A 203 103.25 -67.21 -29.37
CA SER A 203 104.17 -66.05 -29.44
C SER A 203 104.58 -65.78 -30.91
N THR A 204 104.54 -64.57 -31.48
CA THR A 204 105.01 -63.27 -30.98
C THR A 204 104.78 -62.23 -32.09
N THR A 205 104.55 -60.95 -31.71
CA THR A 205 104.88 -59.68 -32.45
C THR A 205 104.21 -59.46 -33.82
N THR A 206 103.61 -58.31 -34.18
CA THR A 206 104.07 -56.90 -34.19
C THR A 206 102.83 -56.04 -34.59
N THR A 207 102.47 -54.97 -33.87
CA THR A 207 102.86 -53.54 -34.10
C THR A 207 101.88 -52.77 -35.01
N THR A 208 101.35 -51.65 -34.48
CA THR A 208 100.82 -50.43 -35.15
C THR A 208 99.60 -50.60 -36.08
N ASP A 209 98.62 -49.70 -36.17
CA ASP A 209 98.61 -48.26 -35.97
C ASP A 209 97.17 -47.76 -35.75
N ASN A 210 97.10 -46.55 -35.22
CA ASN A 210 95.97 -45.67 -34.96
C ASN A 210 94.93 -45.58 -36.10
N ASN A 211 93.64 -45.35 -35.80
CA ASN A 211 93.11 -43.99 -35.79
C ASN A 211 91.67 -43.90 -35.26
N VAL A 212 91.47 -42.85 -34.47
CA VAL A 212 90.27 -42.36 -33.81
C VAL A 212 89.61 -41.31 -34.72
N ASP A 213 88.28 -41.30 -34.77
CA ASP A 213 87.34 -40.16 -34.64
C ASP A 213 86.05 -40.47 -35.40
N LYS A 214 84.92 -40.68 -34.71
CA LYS A 214 83.98 -39.68 -34.13
C LYS A 214 83.20 -38.93 -35.21
N MET A 215 81.87 -39.13 -35.21
CA MET A 215 80.87 -38.19 -34.64
C MET A 215 80.92 -36.85 -35.39
N GLU A 216 79.84 -36.39 -36.01
CA GLU A 216 78.64 -35.98 -35.29
C GLU A 216 77.55 -35.60 -36.32
N SER A 217 76.32 -36.09 -36.14
CA SER A 217 75.04 -35.44 -36.47
C SER A 217 73.90 -36.26 -35.90
#